data_AF-S8FXL7-F1
#
_entry.id   AF-S8FXL7-F1
#
_cell.length_a   1.000
_cell.length_b   1.000
_cell.length_c   1.000
_cell.angle_alpha   90.00
_cell.angle_beta   90.00
_cell.angle_gamma   90.00
#
_symmetry.space_group_name_H-M   'P 1'
#
loop_
_entity.id
_entity.type
_entity.pdbx_description
1 polymer ?
#
loop_
_entity_poly.entity_id
_entity_poly.type
_entity_poly.pdbx_seq_one_letter_code
_entity_poly.pdbx_strand_id
1 'polypeptide(L)' 'MHPQLETDNKRLVCRDFIQALDACHANNWAKWTGGCNQTKNNLNMCLRKERIDRTTRNREDAKQRRQKTEQVWKEFRQA' A
#
# COMPACT_ATOMS: atom_id res chain seq x y z
N MET A 1 16.53 -3.36 3.93
CA MET A 1 16.71 -2.32 2.87
C MET A 1 15.33 -1.96 2.32
N HIS A 2 14.65 -0.98 2.93
CA HIS A 2 13.32 -0.50 2.49
C HIS A 2 13.11 1.01 2.72
N PRO A 3 13.99 1.90 2.22
CA PRO A 3 13.89 3.34 2.48
C PRO A 3 12.57 3.97 1.98
N GLN A 4 11.87 3.33 1.04
CA GLN A 4 10.59 3.81 0.50
C GLN A 4 9.35 3.28 1.27
N LEU A 5 9.54 2.40 2.27
CA LEU A 5 8.47 1.89 3.15
C LEU A 5 8.33 2.71 4.44
N GLU A 6 9.10 3.80 4.58
CA GLU A 6 9.02 4.80 5.67
C GLU A 6 7.70 5.59 5.68
N THR A 7 6.77 5.33 4.76
CA THR A 7 5.41 5.87 4.88
C THR A 7 4.64 5.05 5.92
N ASP A 8 4.36 5.66 7.08
CA ASP A 8 3.81 5.01 8.29
C ASP A 8 2.71 3.97 8.02
N ASN A 9 1.78 4.26 7.11
CA ASN A 9 0.68 3.34 6.79
C ASN A 9 1.13 2.01 6.17
N LYS A 10 2.11 2.00 5.27
CA LYS A 10 2.59 0.75 4.63
C LYS A 10 3.36 -0.11 5.63
N ARG A 11 4.12 0.55 6.50
CA ARG A 11 4.91 -0.09 7.56
C ARG A 11 4.01 -0.72 8.62
N LEU A 12 2.84 -0.14 8.89
CA LEU A 12 1.84 -0.70 9.80
C LEU A 12 1.17 -1.96 9.21
N VAL A 13 0.67 -1.89 7.97
CA VAL A 13 -0.10 -3.00 7.37
C VAL A 13 0.79 -4.21 7.03
N CYS A 14 2.00 -3.97 6.53
CA CYS A 14 2.91 -5.05 6.10
C CYS A 14 4.06 -5.31 7.09
N ARG A 15 3.91 -4.90 8.36
CA ARG A 15 4.97 -4.93 9.38
C ARG A 15 5.65 -6.29 9.48
N ASP A 16 4.87 -7.36 9.60
CA ASP A 16 5.39 -8.70 9.85
C ASP A 16 6.22 -9.21 8.65
N PHE A 17 5.80 -8.89 7.43
CA PHE A 17 6.55 -9.23 6.22
C PHE A 17 7.84 -8.43 6.07
N ILE A 18 7.84 -7.16 6.51
CA ILE A 18 9.04 -6.32 6.55
C ILE A 18 10.03 -6.89 7.58
N GLN A 19 9.55 -7.19 8.79
CA GLN A 19 10.38 -7.78 9.84
C GLN A 19 10.97 -9.14 9.43
N ALA A 20 10.17 -10.00 8.79
CA ALA A 20 10.65 -11.28 8.28
C ALA A 20 11.76 -11.09 7.22
N LEU A 21 11.62 -10.11 6.33
CA LEU A 21 12.61 -9.84 5.30
C LEU A 21 13.88 -9.20 5.88
N ASP A 22 13.74 -8.30 6.84
CA ASP A 22 14.87 -7.70 7.55
C ASP A 22 15.63 -8.75 8.37
N ALA A 23 14.91 -9.68 9.03
CA ALA A 23 15.52 -10.81 9.72
C ALA A 23 16.27 -11.74 8.76
N CYS A 24 15.72 -12.02 7.57
CA CYS A 24 16.44 -12.80 6.55
C CYS A 24 17.70 -12.08 6.06
N HIS A 25 17.61 -10.77 5.84
CA HIS A 25 18.75 -9.94 5.43
C HIS A 25 19.80 -9.73 6.51
N ALA A 26 19.52 -10.03 7.79
CA ALA A 26 20.54 -10.08 8.83
C ALA A 26 21.62 -11.14 8.51
N ASN A 27 21.27 -12.18 7.76
CA ASN A 27 22.23 -13.08 7.15
C ASN A 27 22.65 -12.56 5.76
N ASN A 28 23.84 -11.96 5.69
CA ASN A 28 24.38 -11.44 4.44
C ASN A 28 24.46 -12.51 3.34
N TRP A 29 24.87 -13.74 3.66
CA TRP A 29 25.01 -14.79 2.66
C TRP A 29 23.68 -15.17 2.01
N ALA A 30 22.62 -15.34 2.82
CA ALA A 30 21.26 -15.62 2.33
C ALA A 30 20.71 -14.49 1.43
N LYS A 31 21.09 -13.24 1.70
CA LYS A 31 20.76 -12.10 0.85
C LYS A 31 21.44 -12.19 -0.53
N TRP A 32 22.72 -12.54 -0.57
CA TRP A 32 23.49 -12.63 -1.83
C TRP A 32 23.12 -13.85 -2.68
N THR A 33 22.81 -14.98 -2.05
CA THR A 33 22.48 -16.23 -2.75
C THR A 33 21.00 -16.36 -3.12
N GLY A 34 20.15 -15.39 -2.76
CA GLY A 34 18.73 -15.42 -3.05
C GLY A 34 17.89 -16.24 -2.07
N GLY A 35 18.45 -16.68 -0.94
CA GLY A 35 17.74 -17.39 0.12
C GLY A 35 16.55 -16.61 0.72
N CYS A 36 16.51 -15.29 0.55
CA CYS A 36 15.39 -14.45 1.01
C CYS A 36 14.26 -14.24 -0.01
N ASN A 37 14.29 -14.94 -1.17
CA ASN A 37 13.34 -14.68 -2.26
C ASN A 37 11.87 -14.94 -1.89
N GLN A 38 11.58 -15.98 -1.11
CA GLN A 38 10.22 -16.27 -0.67
C GLN A 38 9.68 -15.16 0.24
N THR A 39 10.46 -14.77 1.24
CA THR A 39 10.09 -13.69 2.17
C THR A 39 9.90 -12.36 1.45
N LYS A 40 10.77 -12.07 0.48
CA LYS A 40 10.63 -10.93 -0.43
C LYS A 40 9.34 -10.98 -1.23
N ASN A 41 8.98 -12.15 -1.77
CA ASN A 41 7.74 -12.33 -2.52
C ASN A 41 6.51 -12.10 -1.63
N ASN A 42 6.52 -12.59 -0.40
CA ASN A 42 5.44 -12.39 0.56
C ASN A 42 5.24 -10.89 0.87
N LEU A 43 6.33 -10.15 1.10
CA LEU A 43 6.27 -8.70 1.27
C LEU A 43 5.69 -7.99 0.04
N ASN A 44 6.14 -8.38 -1.17
CA ASN A 44 5.62 -7.81 -2.41
C ASN A 44 4.11 -8.03 -2.56
N MET A 45 3.61 -9.20 -2.19
CA MET A 45 2.18 -9.50 -2.22
C MET A 45 1.39 -8.64 -1.24
N CYS A 46 1.89 -8.44 -0.02
CA CYS A 46 1.27 -7.52 0.94
C CYS A 46 1.21 -6.09 0.40
N LEU A 47 2.33 -5.56 -0.09
CA LEU A 47 2.41 -4.20 -0.63
C LEU A 47 1.52 -4.01 -1.87
N ARG A 48 1.39 -5.05 -2.70
CA ARG A 48 0.47 -5.03 -3.84
C ARG A 48 -0.98 -4.95 -3.39
N LYS A 49 -1.37 -5.72 -2.38
CA LYS A 49 -2.71 -5.67 -1.80
C LYS A 49 -3.01 -4.28 -1.22
N GLU A 50 -2.12 -3.75 -0.38
CA GLU A 50 -2.31 -2.42 0.22
C GLU A 50 -2.41 -1.32 -0.85
N ARG A 51 -1.61 -1.41 -1.92
CA ARG A 51 -1.73 -0.49 -3.06
C ARG A 51 -3.13 -0.54 -3.67
N ILE A 52 -3.66 -1.73 -3.91
CA ILE A 52 -5.00 -1.93 -4.49
C ILE A 52 -6.06 -1.34 -3.55
N ASP A 53 -6.02 -1.72 -2.28
CA ASP A 53 -7.00 -1.29 -1.27
C ASP A 53 -7.03 0.25 -1.15
N ARG A 54 -5.86 0.89 -1.10
CA ARG A 54 -5.75 2.36 -1.12
C ARG A 54 -6.31 2.97 -2.41
N THR A 55 -5.98 2.41 -3.58
CA THR A 55 -6.51 2.95 -4.85
C THR A 55 -8.02 2.79 -4.95
N THR A 56 -8.58 1.73 -4.39
CA THR A 56 -10.03 1.51 -4.31
C THR A 56 -10.68 2.55 -3.40
N ARG A 57 -10.17 2.77 -2.18
CA ARG A 57 -10.67 3.82 -1.26
C ARG A 57 -10.65 5.20 -1.92
N ASN A 58 -9.52 5.57 -2.53
CA ASN A 58 -9.40 6.86 -3.23
C ASN A 58 -10.40 7.00 -4.38
N ARG A 59 -10.68 5.90 -5.11
CA ARG A 59 -11.66 5.91 -6.20
C ARG A 59 -13.08 6.10 -5.66
N GLU A 60 -13.45 5.41 -4.59
CA GLU A 60 -14.77 5.56 -3.98
C GLU A 60 -14.95 6.96 -3.37
N ASP A 61 -13.95 7.49 -2.68
CA ASP A 61 -13.97 8.85 -2.15
C ASP A 61 -14.11 9.89 -3.27
N ALA A 62 -13.39 9.70 -4.38
CA ALA A 62 -13.51 10.58 -5.54
C ALA A 62 -14.91 10.55 -6.16
N LYS A 63 -15.54 9.37 -6.25
CA LYS A 63 -16.94 9.23 -6.71
C LYS A 63 -17.89 9.96 -5.77
N GLN A 64 -17.76 9.78 -4.46
CA GLN A 64 -18.61 10.46 -3.48
C GLN A 64 -18.47 11.98 -3.56
N ARG A 65 -17.24 12.49 -3.66
CA ARG A 65 -16.98 13.93 -3.86
C ARG A 65 -17.61 14.43 -5.15
N ARG A 66 -17.47 13.69 -6.25
CA ARG A 66 -18.06 14.04 -7.53
C ARG A 66 -19.60 14.09 -7.46
N GLN A 67 -20.24 13.10 -6.83
CA GLN A 67 -21.70 13.09 -6.65
C GLN A 67 -22.19 14.29 -5.85
N LYS A 68 -21.51 14.63 -4.74
CA LYS A 68 -21.84 15.82 -3.93
C LYS A 68 -21.71 17.10 -4.75
N THR A 69 -20.61 17.26 -5.48
CA THR A 69 -20.41 18.40 -6.36
C THR A 69 -21.50 18.49 -7.42
N GLU A 70 -21.80 17.39 -8.12
CA GLU A 70 -22.86 17.34 -9.14
C GLU A 70 -24.24 17.68 -8.56
N GLN A 71 -24.55 17.26 -7.33
CA GLN A 71 -25.80 17.60 -6.65
C GLN A 71 -25.88 19.11 -6.34
N VAL A 72 -24.84 19.70 -5.74
CA VAL A 72 -24.79 21.15 -5.46
C VAL A 72 -24.93 21.97 -6.74
N TRP A 73 -24.28 21.56 -7.84
CA TRP A 73 -24.41 22.23 -9.14
C TRP A 73 -25.81 22.10 -9.75
N LYS A 74 -26.54 21.01 -9.48
CA LYS A 74 -27.94 20.85 -9.93
C LYS A 74 -28.85 21.78 -9.14
N GLU A 75 -28.70 21.83 -7.82
CA GLU A 75 -29.47 22.72 -6.94
C GLU A 75 -29.24 24.19 -7.33
N PHE A 76 -28.00 24.62 -7.55
CA PHE A 76 -27.68 25.99 -7.97
C PHE A 76 -28.29 26.38 -9.33
N ARG A 77 -28.42 25.44 -10.28
CA ARG A 77 -29.01 25.72 -11.61
C ARG A 77 -30.55 25.74 -11.61
N GLN A 78 -31.17 25.20 -10.56
CA GLN A 78 -32.63 25.10 -10.44
C GLN A 78 -33.23 26.20 -9.55
N ALA A 79 -32.40 26.98 -8.86
CA ALA A 79 -32.75 28.19 -8.13
C ALA A 79 -32.59 29.43 -9.01
#